data_AF-A0A538JQB3-F1
#
_entry.id   AF-A0A538JQB3-F1
#
_cell.length_a   1.000
_cell.length_b   1.000
_cell.length_c   1.000
_cell.angle_alpha   90.00
_cell.angle_beta   90.00
_cell.angle_gamma   90.00
#
_symmetry.space_group_name_H-M   'P 1'
#
loop_
_entity.id
_entity.type
_entity.pdbx_description
1 polymer ?
#
loop_
_entity_poly.entity_id
_entity_poly.type
_entity_poly.pdbx_seq_one_letter_code
_entity_poly.pdbx_strand_id
1 'polypeptide(L)'
;MTASWCWLTLGDDAPAGATAAAPAWDAATGESAGWLALWARRAKPSRDARRVDGRLLDRDGAPAHVSLVRPRPGVRLLFDDLAVQQARRDVLARPPQDAVSTLLSDASHFEGAITVARGAGVARLADDPFARVFPRRLLRVGAGVLGSVPAPAGPTIERYGSAQPWPWDRFA
;
A
#
# COMPACT_ATOMS: atom_id res chain seq x y z
N MET A 1 11.97 4.76 -16.83
CA MET A 1 11.52 5.53 -15.65
C MET A 1 10.28 4.86 -15.10
N THR A 2 10.36 4.25 -13.92
CA THR A 2 9.18 3.79 -13.17
C THR A 2 8.31 5.02 -12.86
N ALA A 3 7.00 4.94 -13.11
CA ALA A 3 6.08 6.00 -12.74
C ALA A 3 6.16 6.23 -11.23
N SER A 4 6.05 7.48 -10.77
CA SER A 4 6.21 7.78 -9.33
C SER A 4 5.11 7.16 -8.46
N TRP A 5 3.96 6.89 -9.06
CA TRP A 5 2.86 6.16 -8.46
C TRP A 5 2.22 5.24 -9.49
N CYS A 6 1.51 4.23 -8.98
CA CYS A 6 0.66 3.35 -9.76
C CYS A 6 -0.69 3.18 -9.07
N TRP A 7 -1.67 2.62 -9.78
CA TRP A 7 -2.97 2.29 -9.19
C TRP A 7 -2.94 0.92 -8.56
N LEU A 8 -3.50 0.74 -7.37
CA LEU A 8 -3.66 -0.53 -6.67
C LEU A 8 -5.13 -0.83 -6.41
N THR A 9 -5.54 -2.09 -6.61
CA THR A 9 -6.84 -2.64 -6.19
C THR A 9 -6.67 -4.00 -5.55
N LEU A 10 -7.59 -4.31 -4.63
CA LEU A 10 -7.93 -5.70 -4.25
C LEU A 10 -9.38 -5.91 -4.68
N GLY A 11 -9.63 -6.89 -5.56
CA GLY A 11 -10.96 -7.21 -6.09
C GLY A 11 -11.13 -8.71 -6.25
N ASP A 12 -12.34 -9.17 -6.58
CA ASP A 12 -12.67 -10.60 -6.53
C ASP A 12 -12.03 -11.40 -7.68
N ASP A 13 -11.96 -10.80 -8.87
CA ASP A 13 -11.46 -11.44 -10.09
C ASP A 13 -10.08 -10.94 -10.52
N ALA A 14 -9.36 -11.78 -11.27
CA ALA A 14 -8.12 -11.38 -11.94
C ALA A 14 -8.41 -10.29 -12.99
N PRO A 15 -7.94 -9.06 -12.79
CA PRO A 15 -8.39 -7.97 -13.64
C PRO A 15 -7.63 -7.95 -14.98
N ALA A 16 -8.39 -7.86 -16.07
CA ALA A 16 -7.84 -7.71 -17.42
C ALA A 16 -7.05 -6.39 -17.56
N GLY A 17 -5.85 -6.48 -18.16
CA GLY A 17 -5.03 -5.31 -18.47
C GLY A 17 -4.34 -4.67 -17.25
N ALA A 18 -4.28 -5.35 -16.11
CA ALA A 18 -3.34 -5.00 -15.04
C ALA A 18 -1.90 -5.14 -15.52
N THR A 19 -1.03 -4.24 -15.04
CA THR A 19 0.41 -4.34 -15.34
C THR A 19 1.03 -5.50 -14.57
N ALA A 20 0.54 -5.74 -13.36
CA ALA A 20 0.90 -6.87 -12.51
C ALA A 20 -0.31 -7.26 -11.65
N ALA A 21 -0.52 -8.56 -11.44
CA ALA A 21 -1.60 -9.05 -10.58
C ALA A 21 -1.23 -10.41 -10.00
N ALA A 22 -1.65 -10.67 -8.76
CA ALA A 22 -1.49 -11.98 -8.13
C ALA A 22 -2.71 -12.30 -7.25
N PRO A 23 -3.02 -13.59 -7.07
CA PRO A 23 -4.02 -14.02 -6.10
C PRO A 23 -3.59 -13.62 -4.68
N ALA A 24 -4.59 -13.32 -3.86
CA ALA A 24 -4.44 -13.01 -2.45
C ALA A 24 -5.31 -13.96 -1.63
N TRP A 25 -4.82 -14.30 -0.44
CA TRP A 25 -5.52 -15.12 0.54
C TRP A 25 -5.53 -14.42 1.88
N ASP A 26 -6.60 -14.61 2.65
CA ASP A 26 -6.60 -14.20 4.06
C ASP A 26 -5.51 -14.96 4.81
N ALA A 27 -4.66 -14.24 5.54
CA ALA A 27 -3.47 -14.82 6.16
C ALA A 27 -3.79 -15.76 7.33
N ALA A 28 -4.96 -15.63 7.96
CA ALA A 28 -5.35 -16.43 9.11
C ALA A 28 -6.11 -17.70 8.70
N THR A 29 -7.02 -17.56 7.75
CA THR A 29 -7.92 -18.65 7.32
C THR A 29 -7.42 -19.38 6.08
N GLY A 30 -6.57 -18.75 5.27
CA GLY A 30 -6.15 -19.28 3.96
C GLY A 30 -7.22 -19.18 2.87
N GLU A 31 -8.40 -18.63 3.17
CA GLU A 31 -9.47 -18.43 2.21
C GLU A 31 -9.08 -17.43 1.13
N SER A 32 -9.66 -17.58 -0.07
CA SER A 32 -9.43 -16.63 -1.16
C SER A 32 -9.89 -15.23 -0.75
N ALA A 33 -9.00 -14.26 -0.89
CA ALA A 33 -9.27 -12.85 -0.66
C ALA A 33 -9.40 -12.05 -1.97
N GLY A 34 -9.39 -12.75 -3.11
CA GLY A 34 -9.44 -12.17 -4.46
C GLY A 34 -8.05 -11.99 -5.07
N TRP A 35 -7.88 -10.91 -5.83
CA TRP A 35 -6.68 -10.56 -6.58
C TRP A 35 -6.19 -9.16 -6.22
N LEU A 36 -4.90 -9.08 -5.86
CA LEU A 36 -4.20 -7.81 -5.75
C LEU A 36 -3.64 -7.46 -7.13
N ALA A 37 -3.92 -6.25 -7.62
CA ALA A 37 -3.49 -5.82 -8.94
C ALA A 37 -2.97 -4.38 -8.93
N LEU A 38 -1.98 -4.12 -9.78
CA LEU A 38 -1.41 -2.80 -10.02
C LEU A 38 -1.40 -2.40 -11.50
N TRP A 39 -1.60 -1.10 -11.77
CA TRP A 39 -1.52 -0.51 -13.11
C TRP A 39 -0.56 0.67 -13.15
N ALA A 40 0.46 0.56 -14.00
CA ALA A 40 1.38 1.65 -14.34
C ALA A 40 0.78 2.56 -15.43
N ARG A 41 -0.35 3.24 -15.13
CA ARG A 41 -1.02 4.12 -16.10
C ARG A 41 -1.66 5.33 -15.42
N ARG A 42 -1.83 6.42 -16.17
CA ARG A 42 -2.47 7.64 -15.66
C ARG A 42 -3.96 7.46 -15.39
N ALA A 43 -4.70 6.87 -16.32
CA ALA A 43 -6.15 6.70 -16.22
C ALA A 43 -6.53 5.69 -15.12
N LYS A 44 -7.40 6.13 -14.20
CA LYS A 44 -7.85 5.32 -13.07
C LYS A 44 -8.57 4.06 -13.57
N PRO A 45 -8.17 2.83 -13.16
CA PRO A 45 -8.69 1.60 -13.74
C PRO A 45 -10.05 1.18 -13.23
N SER A 46 -10.37 1.52 -11.99
CA SER A 46 -11.66 1.25 -11.38
C SER A 46 -11.93 2.29 -10.29
N ARG A 47 -13.18 2.39 -9.83
CA ARG A 47 -13.56 3.29 -8.74
C ARG A 47 -12.76 3.04 -7.47
N ASP A 48 -12.45 1.78 -7.19
CA ASP A 48 -11.78 1.35 -5.96
C ASP A 48 -10.26 1.43 -6.01
N ALA A 49 -9.69 1.75 -7.18
CA ALA A 49 -8.26 1.94 -7.33
C ALA A 49 -7.74 3.11 -6.51
N ARG A 50 -6.62 2.92 -5.83
CA ARG A 50 -5.92 3.97 -5.07
C ARG A 50 -4.50 4.12 -5.56
N ARG A 51 -3.97 5.34 -5.52
CA ARG A 51 -2.57 5.59 -5.83
C ARG A 51 -1.71 5.00 -4.72
N VAL A 52 -0.65 4.32 -5.13
CA VAL A 52 0.36 3.72 -4.27
C VAL A 52 1.75 3.92 -4.88
N ASP A 53 2.81 3.85 -4.10
CA ASP A 53 4.18 4.09 -4.57
C ASP A 53 4.49 3.18 -5.77
N GLY A 54 4.97 3.78 -6.86
CA GLY A 54 5.21 3.05 -8.10
C GLY A 54 6.26 1.95 -7.97
N ARG A 55 7.17 2.06 -7.00
CA ARG A 55 8.21 1.05 -6.69
C ARG A 55 7.63 -0.24 -6.09
N LEU A 56 6.38 -0.23 -5.61
CA LEU A 56 5.69 -1.46 -5.23
C LEU A 56 5.36 -2.36 -6.40
N LEU A 57 5.28 -1.83 -7.62
CA LEU A 57 4.98 -2.64 -8.79
C LEU A 57 6.25 -3.37 -9.23
N ASP A 58 6.27 -4.68 -9.02
CA ASP A 58 7.35 -5.56 -9.46
C ASP A 58 6.78 -6.85 -10.04
N ARG A 59 6.98 -7.07 -11.35
CA ARG A 59 6.48 -8.25 -12.07
C ARG A 59 7.28 -9.51 -11.77
N ASP A 60 8.44 -9.35 -11.17
CA ASP A 60 9.31 -10.45 -10.76
C ASP A 60 9.34 -10.59 -9.22
N GLY A 61 8.50 -9.81 -8.51
CA GLY A 61 8.47 -9.73 -7.06
C GLY A 61 8.11 -11.07 -6.41
N ALA A 62 8.85 -11.48 -5.38
CA ALA A 62 8.54 -12.69 -4.63
C ALA A 62 7.21 -12.58 -3.86
N PRO A 63 6.54 -13.71 -3.55
CA PRO A 63 5.37 -13.72 -2.67
C PRO A 63 5.63 -12.98 -1.35
N ALA A 64 4.59 -12.39 -0.78
CA ALA A 64 4.72 -11.58 0.43
C ALA A 64 3.47 -11.67 1.33
N HIS A 65 3.65 -11.30 2.59
CA HIS A 65 2.52 -10.98 3.46
C HIS A 65 2.29 -9.47 3.45
N VAL A 66 1.02 -9.09 3.56
CA VAL A 66 0.59 -7.71 3.44
C VAL A 66 -0.38 -7.38 4.57
N SER A 67 -0.16 -6.24 5.21
CA SER A 67 -1.22 -5.53 5.94
C SER A 67 -1.82 -4.50 4.99
N LEU A 68 -3.07 -4.71 4.58
CA LEU A 68 -3.82 -3.79 3.74
C LEU A 68 -4.85 -3.08 4.61
N VAL A 69 -4.58 -1.82 4.92
CA VAL A 69 -5.44 -0.95 5.71
C VAL A 69 -6.33 -0.16 4.78
N ARG A 70 -7.65 -0.27 4.92
CA ARG A 70 -8.62 0.50 4.12
C ARG A 70 -9.87 0.85 4.93
N PRO A 71 -10.45 2.03 4.74
CA PRO A 71 -11.72 2.38 5.34
C PRO A 71 -12.89 1.68 4.64
N ARG A 72 -14.10 1.83 5.20
CA ARG A 72 -15.33 1.53 4.48
C ARG A 72 -15.45 2.45 3.25
N PRO A 73 -16.14 2.01 2.17
CA PRO A 73 -16.34 2.84 0.98
C PRO A 73 -16.89 4.23 1.32
N GLY A 74 -16.30 5.27 0.73
CA GLY A 74 -16.72 6.67 0.92
C GLY A 74 -16.11 7.39 2.13
N VAL A 75 -15.42 6.67 3.02
CA VAL A 75 -14.69 7.27 4.15
C VAL A 75 -13.25 7.57 3.73
N ARG A 76 -12.78 8.77 4.07
CA ARG A 76 -11.42 9.26 3.81
C ARG A 76 -11.02 10.29 4.85
N LEU A 77 -9.73 10.39 5.13
CA LEU A 77 -9.17 11.44 5.99
C LEU A 77 -8.33 12.40 5.15
N LEU A 78 -8.09 13.59 5.68
CA LEU A 78 -7.03 14.44 5.15
C LEU A 78 -5.69 13.78 5.41
N PHE A 79 -4.74 13.95 4.51
CA PHE A 79 -3.41 13.37 4.65
C PHE A 79 -2.65 13.92 5.87
N ASP A 80 -2.91 15.19 6.24
CA ASP A 80 -2.33 15.85 7.41
C ASP A 80 -3.12 15.61 8.71
N ASP A 81 -4.14 14.75 8.68
CA ASP A 81 -4.86 14.32 9.88
C ASP A 81 -3.89 13.76 10.93
N LEU A 82 -4.09 14.14 12.20
CA LEU A 82 -3.18 13.81 13.28
C LEU A 82 -3.00 12.29 13.46
N ALA A 83 -4.05 11.49 13.23
CA ALA A 83 -3.96 10.04 13.33
C ALA A 83 -3.10 9.45 12.20
N VAL A 84 -3.21 10.00 10.98
CA VAL A 84 -2.38 9.61 9.83
C VAL A 84 -0.92 9.98 10.07
N GLN A 85 -0.66 11.19 10.56
CA GLN A 85 0.69 11.65 10.87
C GLN A 85 1.33 10.87 12.02
N GLN A 86 0.56 10.51 13.05
CA GLN A 86 1.05 9.66 14.13
C GLN A 86 1.41 8.25 13.62
N ALA A 87 0.58 7.65 12.77
CA ALA A 87 0.89 6.35 12.18
C ALA A 87 2.17 6.39 11.33
N ARG A 88 2.40 7.46 10.55
CA ARG A 88 3.66 7.65 9.80
C ARG A 88 4.89 7.73 10.71
N ARG A 89 4.80 8.48 11.82
CA ARG A 89 5.88 8.57 12.82
C ARG A 89 6.16 7.22 13.46
N ASP A 90 5.11 6.48 13.82
CA ASP A 90 5.23 5.15 14.40
C ASP A 90 5.90 4.16 13.42
N VAL A 91 5.62 4.25 12.11
CA VAL A 91 6.33 3.46 11.09
C VAL A 91 7.81 3.83 11.05
N LEU A 92 8.14 5.12 11.03
CA LEU A 92 9.53 5.61 10.99
C LEU A 92 10.34 5.26 12.23
N ALA A 93 9.69 5.10 13.38
CA ALA A 93 10.34 4.72 14.64
C ALA A 93 10.63 3.21 14.75
N ARG A 94 10.12 2.40 13.81
CA ARG A 94 10.26 0.93 13.81
C ARG A 94 11.34 0.49 12.83
N PRO A 95 11.90 -0.73 12.99
CA PRO A 95 12.77 -1.28 11.96
C PRO A 95 12.03 -1.35 10.61
N PRO A 96 12.71 -1.16 9.47
CA PRO A 96 12.05 -1.09 8.18
C PRO A 96 11.33 -2.39 7.83
N GLN A 97 10.28 -2.28 7.03
CA GLN A 97 9.61 -3.39 6.33
C GLN A 97 10.07 -3.41 4.87
N ASP A 98 9.71 -4.46 4.11
CA ASP A 98 10.06 -4.56 2.69
C ASP A 98 9.48 -3.38 1.88
N ALA A 99 8.27 -2.95 2.22
CA ALA A 99 7.69 -1.72 1.71
C ALA A 99 6.59 -1.23 2.64
N VAL A 100 6.37 0.09 2.65
CA VAL A 100 5.17 0.73 3.19
C VAL A 100 4.74 1.80 2.22
N SER A 101 3.45 1.93 1.93
CA SER A 101 2.95 3.06 1.15
C SER A 101 1.51 3.44 1.52
N THR A 102 1.22 4.73 1.50
CA THR A 102 -0.15 5.23 1.70
C THR A 102 -1.00 5.06 0.44
N LEU A 103 -2.30 4.87 0.61
CA LEU A 103 -3.29 4.76 -0.46
C LEU A 103 -4.04 6.07 -0.61
N LEU A 104 -3.92 6.72 -1.77
CA LEU A 104 -4.53 8.02 -2.02
C LEU A 104 -5.59 7.98 -3.12
N SER A 105 -6.70 8.71 -2.97
CA SER A 105 -7.66 8.94 -4.07
C SER A 105 -7.25 10.10 -4.98
N ASP A 106 -6.58 11.09 -4.39
CA ASP A 106 -6.15 12.34 -4.99
C ASP A 106 -4.94 12.90 -4.21
N ALA A 107 -4.62 14.18 -4.36
CA ALA A 107 -3.43 14.77 -3.73
C ALA A 107 -3.55 14.98 -2.21
N SER A 108 -4.76 14.94 -1.65
CA SER A 108 -5.02 15.40 -0.28
C SER A 108 -5.66 14.35 0.62
N HIS A 109 -6.27 13.31 0.05
CA HIS A 109 -7.06 12.35 0.82
C HIS A 109 -6.34 11.01 1.01
N PHE A 110 -6.16 10.66 2.28
CA PHE A 110 -5.74 9.36 2.75
C PHE A 110 -6.93 8.39 2.80
N GLU A 111 -6.77 7.24 2.14
CA GLU A 111 -7.75 6.16 2.09
C GLU A 111 -7.14 4.81 2.50
N GLY A 112 -6.07 4.85 3.30
CA GLY A 112 -5.45 3.66 3.86
C GLY A 112 -3.97 3.55 3.57
N ALA A 113 -3.43 2.36 3.81
CA ALA A 113 -2.02 2.05 3.60
C ALA A 113 -1.83 0.58 3.26
N ILE A 114 -0.68 0.28 2.65
CA ILE A 114 -0.19 -1.07 2.44
C ILE A 114 1.19 -1.21 3.07
N THR A 115 1.37 -2.22 3.90
CA THR A 115 2.67 -2.63 4.44
C THR A 115 2.98 -4.03 3.93
N VAL A 116 4.12 -4.19 3.25
CA VAL A 116 4.59 -5.47 2.70
C VAL A 116 5.70 -6.00 3.58
N ALA A 117 5.65 -7.29 3.92
CA ALA A 117 6.69 -7.95 4.68
C ALA A 117 6.95 -9.39 4.20
N ARG A 118 8.22 -9.78 4.29
CA ARG A 118 8.77 -11.11 4.03
C ARG A 118 9.66 -11.54 5.20
N GLY A 119 9.85 -12.85 5.35
CA GLY A 119 10.69 -13.42 6.41
C GLY A 119 10.31 -12.94 7.81
N ALA A 120 11.29 -12.48 8.60
CA ALA A 120 11.10 -12.04 9.98
C ALA A 120 10.17 -10.80 10.11
N GLY A 121 9.97 -10.02 9.05
CA GLY A 121 9.11 -8.84 9.06
C GLY A 121 7.62 -9.17 9.20
N VAL A 122 7.21 -10.39 8.83
CA VAL A 122 5.80 -10.83 8.77
C VAL A 122 5.11 -10.74 10.12
N ALA A 123 5.77 -11.15 11.20
CA ALA A 123 5.19 -11.12 12.55
C ALA A 123 4.77 -9.71 12.98
N ARG A 124 5.46 -8.67 12.49
CA ARG A 124 5.19 -7.27 12.84
C ARG A 124 3.97 -6.67 12.13
N LEU A 125 3.43 -7.34 11.10
CA LEU A 125 2.20 -6.91 10.44
C LEU A 125 0.98 -6.94 11.38
N ALA A 126 1.02 -7.78 12.43
CA ALA A 126 -0.03 -7.88 13.43
C ALA A 126 -0.20 -6.59 14.28
N ASP A 127 0.79 -5.70 14.30
CA ASP A 127 0.73 -4.40 14.95
C ASP A 127 1.05 -3.28 13.95
N ASP A 128 0.59 -3.36 12.70
CA ASP A 128 0.75 -2.28 11.72
C ASP A 128 0.21 -0.94 12.29
N PRO A 129 1.02 0.13 12.37
CA PRO A 129 0.58 1.42 12.90
C PRO A 129 -0.66 1.99 12.22
N PHE A 130 -0.83 1.79 10.90
CA PHE A 130 -1.99 2.30 10.18
C PHE A 130 -3.29 1.57 10.54
N ALA A 131 -3.22 0.38 11.13
CA ALA A 131 -4.40 -0.37 11.58
C ALA A 131 -5.14 0.33 12.74
N ARG A 132 -4.53 1.34 13.35
CA ARG A 132 -5.17 2.22 14.35
C ARG A 132 -6.06 3.30 13.70
N VAL A 133 -5.86 3.59 12.41
CA VAL A 133 -6.61 4.60 11.65
C VAL A 133 -7.84 3.98 11.01
N PHE A 134 -7.67 2.86 10.30
CA PHE A 134 -8.74 2.11 9.65
C PHE A 134 -8.59 0.60 9.83
N PRO A 135 -9.65 -0.20 9.60
CA PRO A 135 -9.55 -1.65 9.62
C PRO A 135 -8.46 -2.18 8.67
N ARG A 136 -7.71 -3.17 9.15
CA ARG A 136 -6.72 -3.90 8.35
C ARG A 136 -7.27 -5.24 7.88
N ARG A 137 -6.75 -5.71 6.76
CA ARG A 137 -6.78 -7.11 6.32
C ARG A 137 -5.35 -7.62 6.24
N LEU A 138 -5.07 -8.77 6.87
CA LEU A 138 -3.80 -9.45 6.73
C LEU A 138 -3.92 -10.47 5.61
N LEU A 139 -3.06 -10.34 4.60
CA LEU A 139 -3.14 -11.10 3.37
C LEU A 139 -1.81 -11.80 3.08
N ARG A 140 -1.88 -12.99 2.51
CA ARG A 140 -0.78 -13.60 1.76
C ARG A 140 -1.01 -13.31 0.28
N VAL A 141 -0.02 -12.75 -0.41
CA VAL A 141 -0.12 -12.38 -1.83
C VAL A 141 0.88 -13.21 -2.63
N GLY A 142 0.45 -13.71 -3.79
CA GLY A 142 1.30 -14.46 -4.71
C GLY A 142 2.46 -13.65 -5.29
N ALA A 143 3.31 -14.32 -6.07
CA ALA A 143 4.43 -13.69 -6.75
C ALA A 143 3.99 -12.77 -7.89
N GLY A 144 4.92 -11.95 -8.38
CA GLY A 144 4.81 -11.19 -9.63
C GLY A 144 4.02 -9.89 -9.52
N VAL A 145 3.89 -9.32 -8.32
CA VAL A 145 3.12 -8.09 -8.12
C VAL A 145 3.75 -7.07 -7.16
N LEU A 146 4.41 -7.51 -6.07
CA LEU A 146 4.92 -6.62 -5.03
C LEU A 146 6.45 -6.56 -5.00
N GLY A 147 6.99 -5.37 -5.19
CA GLY A 147 8.41 -5.05 -5.02
C GLY A 147 8.78 -4.72 -3.58
N SER A 148 9.90 -4.01 -3.43
CA SER A 148 10.36 -3.42 -2.17
C SER A 148 10.53 -1.91 -2.33
N VAL A 149 10.21 -1.18 -1.27
CA VAL A 149 10.34 0.27 -1.21
C VAL A 149 11.34 0.59 -0.10
N PRO A 150 12.47 1.25 -0.39
CA PRO A 150 13.43 1.65 0.63
C PRO A 150 12.76 2.46 1.75
N ALA A 151 13.31 2.35 2.95
CA ALA A 151 12.82 3.11 4.09
C ALA A 151 12.81 4.63 3.77
N PRO A 152 11.73 5.34 4.10
CA PRO A 152 11.61 6.78 3.91
C PRO A 152 12.69 7.54 4.68
N ALA A 153 13.18 8.63 4.09
CA ALA A 153 14.06 9.60 4.73
C ALA A 153 13.27 10.46 5.73
N GLY A 154 13.21 9.99 6.99
CA GLY A 154 12.86 10.81 8.16
C GLY A 154 11.46 11.46 8.15
N PRO A 155 11.12 12.20 9.23
CA PRO A 155 9.81 12.80 9.37
C PRO A 155 9.70 14.11 8.56
N THR A 156 9.20 14.02 7.33
CA THR A 156 8.74 15.20 6.58
C THR A 156 7.32 15.57 7.03
N ILE A 157 7.13 16.81 7.47
CA ILE A 157 5.78 17.39 7.63
C ILE A 157 5.26 17.66 6.22
N GLU A 158 4.36 16.81 5.76
CA GLU A 158 3.71 16.92 4.45
C GLU A 158 2.25 17.27 4.66
N ARG A 159 1.89 18.52 4.32
CA ARG A 159 0.50 19.02 4.39
C ARG A 159 -0.41 18.37 3.34
N TYR A 160 0.18 17.88 2.26
CA TYR A 160 -0.47 17.16 1.19
C TYR A 160 0.40 15.96 0.82
N GLY A 161 -0.20 14.86 0.35
CA GLY A 161 0.56 13.82 -0.35
C GLY A 161 1.19 14.34 -1.65
N SER A 162 1.01 15.61 -2.03
CA SER A 162 1.67 16.21 -3.20
C SER A 162 1.38 15.44 -4.50
N ALA A 163 0.17 14.87 -4.61
CA ALA A 163 -0.28 13.93 -5.65
C ALA A 163 0.45 12.57 -5.71
N GLN A 164 1.36 12.31 -4.77
CA GLN A 164 2.21 11.14 -4.68
C GLN A 164 2.02 10.41 -3.34
N PRO A 165 1.91 9.10 -3.33
CA PRO A 165 1.82 8.34 -2.09
C PRO A 165 3.15 8.39 -1.35
N TRP A 166 3.10 8.53 -0.02
CA TRP A 166 4.27 8.33 0.82
C TRP A 166 4.78 6.89 0.62
N PRO A 167 6.10 6.64 0.56
CA PRO A 167 7.21 7.48 1.01
C PRO A 167 7.94 8.24 -0.10
N TRP A 168 7.25 8.95 -1.01
CA TRP A 168 7.93 9.70 -2.07
C TRP A 168 8.85 10.84 -1.53
N ASP A 169 10.07 10.47 -1.16
CA ASP A 169 11.05 11.24 -0.40
C ASP A 169 12.33 11.53 -1.22
N ARG A 170 12.39 11.04 -2.45
CA ARG A 170 13.58 11.11 -3.32
C ARG A 170 13.19 11.62 -4.71
N PHE A 171 14.00 12.54 -5.22
CA PHE A 171 13.97 12.93 -6.63
C PHE A 171 14.69 11.84 -7.45
N ALA A 172 14.04 11.32 -8.48
CA ALA A 172 14.62 10.41 -9.45
C ALA A 172 15.18 11.17 -10.65
#